data_AF-A0A924SCS4-F1
#
_entry.id   AF-A0A924SCS4-F1
#
_cell.length_a   1.000
_cell.length_b   1.000
_cell.length_c   1.000
_cell.angle_alpha   90.00
_cell.angle_beta   90.00
_cell.angle_gamma   90.00
#
_symmetry.space_group_name_H-M   'P 1'
#
loop_
_entity.id
_entity.type
_entity.pdbx_description
1 polymer ?
#
loop_
_entity_poly.entity_id
_entity_poly.type
_entity_poly.pdbx_seq_one_letter_code
_entity_poly.pdbx_strand_id
1 'polypeptide(L)'
;MQDGQYVVSDRVADCVQGASIGLAAEIVAKLAARENQTDAVYSEAIVQRLTDAVLTDNATLIEALKPDMRGARISPVMLADIYIPEAARRLGRAWEDDTLTFADVTFGTVRLQSILRDISSDWASDARKMAQLGGSVLLLL
;
A
#
# COMPACT_ATOMS: atom_id res chain seq x y z
N MET A 1 -65.72 8.70 14.81
CA MET A 1 -64.63 9.58 15.27
C MET A 1 -63.47 8.68 15.67
N GLN A 2 -62.25 9.13 15.39
CA GLN A 2 -60.93 8.49 15.57
C GLN A 2 -60.46 7.54 14.45
N ASP A 3 -59.82 8.13 13.43
CA ASP A 3 -58.70 7.55 12.70
C ASP A 3 -57.55 8.55 12.79
N GLY A 4 -56.43 8.11 13.37
CA GLY A 4 -55.26 8.93 13.61
C GLY A 4 -54.07 8.04 13.90
N GLN A 5 -53.58 7.36 12.86
CA GLN A 5 -52.37 6.56 12.94
C GLN A 5 -51.27 7.18 12.09
N TYR A 6 -50.17 7.43 12.78
CA TYR A 6 -49.08 8.34 12.51
C TYR A 6 -48.04 7.68 11.58
N VAL A 7 -47.87 8.19 10.36
CA VAL A 7 -46.87 7.73 9.37
C VAL A 7 -45.66 8.68 9.40
N VAL A 8 -44.81 8.58 10.44
CA VAL A 8 -43.55 9.37 10.54
C VAL A 8 -42.43 8.54 11.19
N SER A 9 -42.24 7.28 10.78
CA SER A 9 -41.12 6.46 11.30
C SER A 9 -40.12 5.98 10.23
N ASP A 10 -40.40 6.17 8.94
CA ASP A 10 -39.64 5.49 7.88
C ASP A 10 -38.56 6.36 7.20
N ARG A 11 -38.66 7.69 7.28
CA ARG A 11 -37.73 8.61 6.59
C ARG A 11 -36.42 8.88 7.32
N VAL A 12 -36.33 8.54 8.60
CA VAL A 12 -35.15 8.81 9.45
C VAL A 12 -34.14 7.64 9.41
N ALA A 13 -34.58 6.44 9.02
CA ALA A 13 -33.70 5.29 8.82
C ALA A 13 -32.85 5.44 7.53
N ASP A 14 -33.45 5.97 6.47
CA ASP A 14 -32.84 6.08 5.14
C ASP A 14 -31.70 7.13 5.10
N CYS A 15 -31.81 8.21 5.87
CA CYS A 15 -30.76 9.25 5.93
C CYS A 15 -29.49 8.80 6.67
N VAL A 16 -29.62 7.89 7.64
CA VAL A 16 -28.48 7.32 8.39
C VAL A 16 -27.72 6.29 7.54
N GLN A 17 -28.43 5.57 6.68
CA GLN A 17 -27.85 4.61 5.73
C GLN A 17 -27.12 5.32 4.57
N GLY A 18 -27.66 6.44 4.08
CA GLY A 18 -26.99 7.30 3.11
C GLY A 18 -25.70 7.97 3.64
N ALA A 19 -25.68 8.35 4.92
CA ALA A 19 -24.51 9.00 5.55
C ALA A 19 -23.31 8.06 5.73
N SER A 20 -23.56 6.77 6.01
CA SER A 20 -22.50 5.76 6.16
C SER A 20 -21.94 5.31 4.79
N ILE A 21 -22.79 5.20 3.77
CA ILE A 21 -22.35 4.96 2.38
C ILE A 21 -21.56 6.16 1.84
N GLY A 22 -21.98 7.39 2.17
CA GLY A 22 -21.27 8.61 1.79
C GLY A 22 -19.85 8.70 2.35
N LEU A 23 -19.66 8.33 3.63
CA LEU A 23 -18.34 8.32 4.25
C LEU A 23 -17.44 7.21 3.69
N ALA A 24 -17.99 6.01 3.46
CA ALA A 24 -17.25 4.92 2.83
C ALA A 24 -16.80 5.32 1.42
N ALA A 25 -17.68 5.91 0.62
CA ALA A 25 -17.36 6.40 -0.71
C ALA A 25 -16.34 7.55 -0.68
N GLU A 26 -16.41 8.46 0.29
CA GLU A 26 -15.43 9.54 0.46
C GLU A 26 -14.05 9.00 0.85
N ILE A 27 -13.98 8.03 1.76
CA ILE A 27 -12.72 7.39 2.15
C ILE A 27 -12.14 6.63 0.96
N VAL A 28 -12.97 5.87 0.21
CA VAL A 28 -12.55 5.18 -1.02
C VAL A 28 -12.08 6.18 -2.07
N ALA A 29 -12.79 7.30 -2.27
CA ALA A 29 -12.39 8.34 -3.21
C ALA A 29 -11.11 9.06 -2.77
N LYS A 30 -10.90 9.29 -1.47
CA LYS A 30 -9.64 9.86 -0.95
C LYS A 30 -8.48 8.87 -1.05
N LEU A 31 -8.72 7.58 -0.86
CA LEU A 31 -7.73 6.53 -1.08
C LEU A 31 -7.37 6.40 -2.58
N ALA A 32 -8.36 6.42 -3.47
CA ALA A 32 -8.17 6.41 -4.91
C ALA A 32 -7.52 7.71 -5.44
N ALA A 33 -7.85 8.86 -4.86
CA ALA A 33 -7.22 10.14 -5.20
C ALA A 33 -5.77 10.22 -4.70
N ARG A 34 -5.46 9.60 -3.55
CA ARG A 34 -4.08 9.40 -3.09
C ARG A 34 -3.32 8.46 -4.01
N GLU A 35 -3.97 7.42 -4.53
CA GLU A 35 -3.42 6.54 -5.57
C GLU A 35 -3.09 7.32 -6.84
N ASN A 36 -4.04 8.12 -7.38
CA ASN A 36 -3.84 8.93 -8.59
C ASN A 36 -2.79 10.06 -8.44
N GLN A 37 -2.60 10.60 -7.23
CA GLN A 37 -1.53 11.59 -6.97
C GLN A 37 -0.13 10.97 -6.96
N THR A 38 -0.03 9.64 -6.97
CA THR A 38 1.25 8.91 -7.08
C THR A 38 1.70 8.77 -8.55
N ASP A 39 0.81 8.96 -9.54
CA ASP A 39 1.08 8.73 -10.99
C ASP A 39 2.13 9.66 -11.62
N ALA A 40 2.67 10.62 -10.88
CA ALA A 40 3.86 11.35 -11.28
C ALA A 40 4.95 11.19 -10.20
N VAL A 41 6.16 10.78 -10.62
CA VAL A 41 7.45 10.74 -9.87
C VAL A 41 7.99 9.34 -9.51
N TYR A 42 7.72 8.29 -10.31
CA TYR A 42 8.51 7.05 -10.23
C TYR A 42 8.92 6.49 -11.59
N SER A 43 9.99 5.70 -11.60
CA SER A 43 10.48 5.04 -12.81
C SER A 43 9.68 3.78 -13.08
N GLU A 44 8.86 3.83 -14.13
CA GLU A 44 8.07 2.70 -14.64
C GLU A 44 8.90 1.42 -14.80
N ALA A 45 10.10 1.55 -15.36
CA ALA A 45 10.99 0.43 -15.61
C ALA A 45 11.42 -0.28 -14.31
N ILE A 46 11.52 0.44 -13.20
CA ILE A 46 11.93 -0.10 -11.91
C ILE A 46 10.74 -0.76 -11.22
N VAL A 47 9.56 -0.18 -11.32
CA VAL A 47 8.32 -0.82 -10.85
C VAL A 47 8.10 -2.13 -11.58
N GLN A 48 8.21 -2.15 -12.91
CA GLN A 48 8.05 -3.38 -13.69
C GLN A 48 9.06 -4.45 -13.26
N ARG A 49 10.34 -4.09 -13.14
CA ARG A 49 11.36 -5.02 -12.65
C ARG A 49 11.07 -5.54 -11.26
N LEU A 50 10.57 -4.70 -10.35
CA LEU A 50 10.15 -5.11 -9.01
C LEU A 50 8.94 -6.05 -9.06
N THR A 51 7.95 -5.79 -9.91
CA THR A 51 6.79 -6.67 -10.09
C THR A 51 7.21 -8.04 -10.64
N ASP A 52 8.07 -8.07 -11.65
CA ASP A 52 8.60 -9.32 -12.20
C ASP A 52 9.44 -10.09 -11.15
N ALA A 53 10.17 -9.36 -10.31
CA ALA A 53 10.96 -9.88 -9.21
C ALA A 53 10.15 -10.68 -8.20
N VAL A 54 9.00 -10.13 -7.83
CA VAL A 54 8.17 -10.75 -6.78
C VAL A 54 7.33 -11.88 -7.32
N LEU A 55 7.18 -12.03 -8.64
CA LEU A 55 6.52 -13.16 -9.26
C LEU A 55 7.50 -14.32 -9.51
N THR A 56 8.73 -14.02 -9.92
CA THR A 56 9.76 -15.02 -10.11
C THR A 56 10.32 -15.44 -8.74
N ASP A 57 10.42 -16.74 -8.43
CA ASP A 57 10.91 -17.25 -7.14
C ASP A 57 12.41 -17.02 -6.94
N ASN A 58 12.79 -15.75 -6.82
CA ASN A 58 14.17 -15.33 -6.84
C ASN A 58 14.47 -14.40 -5.67
N ALA A 59 14.78 -14.99 -4.53
CA ALA A 59 15.25 -14.27 -3.35
C ALA A 59 16.48 -13.39 -3.61
N THR A 60 17.25 -13.65 -4.69
CA THR A 60 18.42 -12.83 -5.06
C THR A 60 18.04 -11.54 -5.79
N LEU A 61 16.78 -11.34 -6.16
CA LEU A 61 16.40 -10.23 -7.03
C LEU A 61 16.44 -8.87 -6.32
N ILE A 62 16.27 -8.82 -4.99
CA ILE A 62 16.49 -7.59 -4.22
C ILE A 62 17.95 -7.17 -4.28
N GLU A 63 18.88 -8.11 -4.12
CA GLU A 63 20.31 -7.85 -4.29
C GLU A 63 20.61 -7.40 -5.73
N ALA A 64 19.93 -7.98 -6.72
CA ALA A 64 20.05 -7.60 -8.12
C ALA A 64 19.44 -6.22 -8.43
N LEU A 65 18.45 -5.75 -7.66
CA LEU A 65 17.87 -4.40 -7.78
C LEU A 65 18.73 -3.32 -7.12
N LYS A 66 19.57 -3.65 -6.13
CA LYS A 66 20.46 -2.68 -5.46
C LYS A 66 21.33 -1.84 -6.40
N PRO A 67 21.98 -2.36 -7.46
CA PRO A 67 22.74 -1.54 -8.39
C PRO A 67 21.85 -0.55 -9.18
N ASP A 68 20.70 -1.02 -9.66
CA ASP A 68 19.72 -0.18 -10.38
C ASP A 68 19.18 0.94 -9.49
N MET A 69 18.83 0.60 -8.24
CA MET A 69 18.37 1.56 -7.24
C MET A 69 19.43 2.61 -6.92
N ARG A 70 20.70 2.21 -6.81
CA ARG A 70 21.82 3.13 -6.60
C ARG A 70 22.00 4.07 -7.79
N GLY A 71 21.93 3.56 -9.02
CA GLY A 71 22.02 4.37 -10.24
C GLY A 71 20.87 5.36 -10.38
N ALA A 72 19.66 4.96 -10.01
CA ALA A 72 18.45 5.81 -10.05
C ALA A 72 18.26 6.68 -8.78
N ARG A 73 19.20 6.63 -7.82
CA ARG A 73 19.14 7.35 -6.54
C ARG A 73 17.84 7.08 -5.75
N ILE A 74 17.34 5.86 -5.83
CA ILE A 74 16.16 5.42 -5.08
C ILE A 74 16.57 5.17 -3.64
N SER A 75 16.00 5.95 -2.72
CA SER A 75 16.18 5.74 -1.30
C SER A 75 15.33 4.56 -0.80
N PRO A 76 15.72 3.91 0.31
CA PRO A 76 14.88 2.88 0.94
C PRO A 76 13.49 3.41 1.32
N VAL A 77 13.38 4.69 1.68
CA VAL A 77 12.10 5.36 1.94
C VAL A 77 11.24 5.43 0.67
N MET A 78 11.79 5.84 -0.47
CA MET A 78 11.04 5.82 -1.73
C MET A 78 10.62 4.40 -2.13
N LEU A 79 11.48 3.41 -1.89
CA LEU A 79 11.13 2.01 -2.15
C LEU A 79 9.90 1.58 -1.33
N ALA A 80 9.88 1.91 -0.04
CA ALA A 80 8.77 1.59 0.87
C ALA A 80 7.49 2.38 0.59
N ASP A 81 7.60 3.69 0.31
CA ASP A 81 6.44 4.59 0.22
C ASP A 81 5.83 4.66 -1.18
N ILE A 82 6.60 4.33 -2.23
CA ILE A 82 6.18 4.53 -3.63
C ILE A 82 6.24 3.22 -4.41
N TYR A 83 7.41 2.60 -4.54
CA TYR A 83 7.61 1.48 -5.46
C TYR A 83 6.94 0.18 -4.99
N ILE A 84 7.02 -0.16 -3.70
CA ILE A 84 6.37 -1.37 -3.15
C ILE A 84 4.84 -1.28 -3.23
N PRO A 85 4.18 -0.17 -2.79
CA PRO A 85 2.75 0.01 -2.95
C PRO A 85 2.30 -0.06 -4.41
N GLU A 86 3.08 0.51 -5.32
CA GLU A 86 2.77 0.48 -6.75
C GLU A 86 2.88 -0.93 -7.34
N ALA A 87 3.92 -1.69 -7.00
CA ALA A 87 4.03 -3.08 -7.40
C ALA A 87 2.84 -3.91 -6.86
N ALA A 88 2.40 -3.66 -5.63
CA ALA A 88 1.22 -4.33 -5.06
C ALA A 88 -0.07 -4.01 -5.84
N ARG A 89 -0.27 -2.76 -6.27
CA ARG A 89 -1.43 -2.38 -7.12
C ARG A 89 -1.42 -3.14 -8.44
N ARG A 90 -0.25 -3.29 -9.08
CA ARG A 90 -0.13 -4.05 -10.33
C ARG A 90 -0.47 -5.51 -10.17
N LEU A 91 -0.03 -6.14 -9.08
CA LEU A 91 -0.42 -7.51 -8.77
C LEU A 91 -1.95 -7.63 -8.61
N GLY A 92 -2.57 -6.67 -7.93
CA GLY A 92 -4.03 -6.60 -7.76
C GLY A 92 -4.76 -6.46 -9.11
N ARG A 93 -4.37 -5.49 -9.93
CA ARG A 93 -4.96 -5.29 -11.27
C ARG A 93 -4.76 -6.49 -12.18
N ALA A 94 -3.57 -7.09 -12.16
CA ALA A 94 -3.29 -8.28 -12.95
C ALA A 94 -4.14 -9.49 -12.53
N TRP A 95 -4.55 -9.57 -11.26
CA TRP A 95 -5.53 -10.56 -10.81
C TRP A 95 -6.95 -10.21 -11.21
N GLU A 96 -7.36 -8.94 -11.11
CA GLU A 96 -8.66 -8.47 -11.62
C GLU A 96 -8.82 -8.72 -13.13
N ASP A 97 -7.73 -8.62 -13.88
CA ASP A 97 -7.65 -8.88 -15.33
C ASP A 97 -7.49 -10.38 -15.67
N ASP A 98 -7.59 -11.29 -14.68
CA ASP A 98 -7.41 -12.74 -14.83
C ASP A 98 -6.04 -13.17 -15.41
N THR A 99 -5.02 -12.30 -15.34
CA THR A 99 -3.66 -12.60 -15.85
C THR A 99 -2.75 -13.25 -14.81
N LEU A 100 -3.05 -13.07 -13.51
CA LEU A 100 -2.37 -13.74 -12.40
C LEU A 100 -3.36 -14.54 -11.57
N THR A 101 -2.91 -15.69 -11.07
CA THR A 101 -3.73 -16.48 -10.16
C THR A 101 -3.70 -15.90 -8.74
N PHE A 102 -4.67 -16.30 -7.92
CA PHE A 102 -4.67 -15.96 -6.49
C PHE A 102 -3.36 -16.36 -5.79
N ALA A 103 -2.76 -17.49 -6.17
CA ALA A 103 -1.49 -17.95 -5.61
C ALA A 103 -0.34 -16.99 -5.97
N ASP A 104 -0.28 -16.54 -7.22
CA ASP A 104 0.76 -15.62 -7.71
C ASP A 104 0.73 -14.29 -6.95
N VAL A 105 -0.47 -13.71 -6.77
CA VAL A 105 -0.62 -12.47 -6.00
C VAL A 105 -0.28 -12.67 -4.53
N THR A 106 -0.68 -13.80 -3.94
CA THR A 106 -0.37 -14.12 -2.54
C THR A 106 1.14 -14.24 -2.33
N PHE A 107 1.84 -15.00 -3.18
CA PHE A 107 3.29 -15.15 -3.07
C PHE A 107 4.03 -13.83 -3.36
N GLY A 108 3.58 -13.08 -4.37
CA GLY A 108 4.10 -11.74 -4.65
C GLY A 108 3.98 -10.81 -3.44
N THR A 109 2.82 -10.83 -2.76
CA THR A 109 2.58 -10.02 -1.56
C THR A 109 3.47 -10.44 -0.38
N VAL A 110 3.64 -11.74 -0.13
CA VAL A 110 4.54 -12.26 0.90
C VAL A 110 5.99 -11.81 0.66
N ARG A 111 6.41 -11.79 -0.61
CA ARG A 111 7.73 -11.31 -1.00
C ARG A 111 7.86 -9.80 -0.80
N LEU A 112 6.88 -9.00 -1.22
CA LEU A 112 6.84 -7.56 -0.94
C LEU A 112 6.91 -7.26 0.58
N GLN A 113 6.19 -8.03 1.39
CA GLN A 113 6.25 -7.90 2.85
C GLN A 113 7.63 -8.25 3.41
N SER A 114 8.28 -9.28 2.87
CA SER A 114 9.64 -9.66 3.27
C SER A 114 10.64 -8.55 2.96
N ILE A 115 10.53 -7.94 1.77
CA ILE A 115 11.34 -6.80 1.35
C ILE A 115 11.16 -5.61 2.31
N LEU A 116 9.91 -5.27 2.61
CA LEU A 116 9.60 -4.16 3.51
C LEU A 116 10.16 -4.42 4.92
N ARG A 117 10.11 -5.66 5.39
CA ARG A 117 10.69 -6.06 6.69
C ARG A 117 12.22 -5.92 6.70
N ASP A 118 12.89 -6.26 5.60
CA ASP A 118 14.35 -6.16 5.52
C ASP A 118 14.81 -4.70 5.53
N ILE A 119 14.14 -3.84 4.74
CA ILE A 119 14.32 -2.37 4.82
C ILE A 119 14.02 -1.89 6.26
N SER A 120 12.98 -2.47 6.86
CA SER A 120 12.60 -2.24 8.25
C SER A 120 13.50 -2.93 9.29
N SER A 121 14.60 -3.57 8.91
CA SER A 121 15.62 -4.03 9.85
C SER A 121 16.84 -3.10 9.79
N ASP A 122 17.17 -2.65 8.58
CA ASP A 122 18.30 -1.75 8.33
C ASP A 122 18.11 -0.38 8.99
N TRP A 123 16.94 0.26 8.83
CA TRP A 123 16.61 1.52 9.50
C TRP A 123 16.69 1.43 11.04
N ALA A 124 16.22 0.34 11.65
CA ALA A 124 16.17 0.14 13.09
C ALA A 124 17.59 -0.10 13.63
N SER A 125 18.43 -0.76 12.83
CA SER A 125 19.86 -0.92 13.11
C SER A 125 20.60 0.41 13.08
N ASP A 126 20.31 1.27 12.09
CA ASP A 126 20.91 2.59 11.99
C ASP A 126 20.39 3.54 13.08
N ALA A 127 19.09 3.50 13.40
CA ALA A 127 18.51 4.23 14.53
C ALA A 127 19.14 3.80 15.87
N ARG A 128 19.43 2.51 16.06
CA ARG A 128 20.16 2.01 17.25
C ARG A 128 21.60 2.53 17.31
N LYS A 129 22.32 2.57 16.18
CA LYS A 129 23.67 3.17 16.15
C LYS A 129 23.63 4.65 16.50
N MET A 130 22.63 5.38 16.01
CA MET A 130 22.44 6.80 16.36
C MET A 130 22.03 6.98 17.83
N ALA A 131 21.16 6.12 18.35
CA ALA A 131 20.74 6.11 19.75
C ALA A 131 21.90 5.84 20.72
N GLN A 132 22.88 5.03 20.30
CA GLN A 132 24.12 4.79 21.05
C GLN A 132 25.04 6.03 21.07
N LEU A 133 24.85 6.98 20.15
CA LEU A 133 25.60 8.24 20.06
C LEU A 133 24.84 9.44 20.67
N GLY A 134 23.50 9.37 20.79
CA GLY A 134 22.67 10.41 21.36
C GLY A 134 21.29 9.86 21.74
N GLY A 135 20.79 10.20 22.94
CA GLY A 135 19.64 9.57 23.58
C GLY A 135 18.40 9.36 22.70
N SER A 136 17.83 8.16 22.75
CA SER A 136 16.66 7.74 21.98
C SER A 136 15.34 8.26 22.58
N VAL A 137 14.44 8.74 21.71
CA VAL A 137 13.04 9.07 22.03
C VAL A 137 12.13 8.05 21.34
N LEU A 138 11.21 7.44 22.11
CA LEU A 138 10.20 6.52 21.62
C LEU A 138 8.91 7.30 21.36
N LEU A 139 8.42 7.29 20.12
CA LEU A 139 7.09 7.79 19.77
C LEU A 139 6.11 6.62 19.72
N LEU A 140 5.16 6.61 20.65
CA LEU A 140 4.00 5.74 20.62
C LEU A 140 2.86 6.52 19.94
N LEU A 141 2.37 5.97 18.83
CA LEU A 141 1.15 6.43 18.15
C LEU A 141 -0.06 5.65 18.67
#